data_AF-A0A2N5F2J6-F1
#
_entry.id   AF-A0A2N5F2J6-F1
#
_cell.length_a   1.000
_cell.length_b   1.000
_cell.length_c   1.000
_cell.angle_alpha   90.00
_cell.angle_beta   90.00
_cell.angle_gamma   90.00
#
_symmetry.space_group_name_H-M   'P 1'
#
loop_
_entity.id
_entity.type
_entity.pdbx_description
1 polymer ?
#
loop_
_entity_poly.entity_id
_entity_poly.type
_entity_poly.pdbx_seq_one_letter_code
_entity_poly.pdbx_strand_id
1 'polypeptide(L)'
;MTENPLLERAKRFVSALRHCQVLGIAAYQASKEGITLVMPYALHLVGDPRTGVIHGGALTSLMDTACGMATLCVLPEFEVCPTLDLRIDYMHPAEPRKPVYGFAQCYRVTADVIFTRGFAYQDDPQQPIAHVVGTFMRMGKRLKGTQGLSSTIKGEQA
;
A
#
# COMPACT_ATOMS: atom_id res chain seq x y z
N MET A 1 3.06 -24.13 9.17
CA MET A 1 3.00 -23.02 8.20
C MET A 1 3.98 -21.97 8.69
N THR A 2 5.07 -21.73 7.97
CA THR A 2 6.08 -20.75 8.36
C THR A 2 5.42 -19.37 8.34
N GLU A 3 5.13 -18.81 9.52
CA GLU A 3 4.56 -17.47 9.65
C GLU A 3 5.50 -16.48 8.97
N ASN A 4 4.98 -15.70 8.02
CA ASN A 4 5.72 -14.62 7.38
C ASN A 4 5.60 -13.38 8.28
N PRO A 5 6.63 -13.03 9.09
CA PRO A 5 6.48 -11.98 10.09
C PRO A 5 6.28 -10.60 9.46
N LEU A 6 6.78 -10.41 8.23
CA LEU A 6 6.60 -9.17 7.47
C LEU A 6 5.15 -9.00 7.02
N LEU A 7 4.53 -10.07 6.53
CA LEU A 7 3.12 -10.06 6.14
C LEU A 7 2.22 -9.77 7.35
N GLU A 8 2.50 -10.36 8.51
CA GLU A 8 1.71 -10.11 9.73
C GLU A 8 1.84 -8.67 10.22
N ARG A 9 3.05 -8.09 10.19
CA ARG A 9 3.23 -6.64 10.45
C ARG A 9 2.46 -5.79 9.45
N ALA A 10 2.49 -6.16 8.17
CA ALA A 10 1.78 -5.43 7.14
C ALA A 10 0.27 -5.47 7.34
N LYS A 11 -0.30 -6.64 7.66
CA LYS A 11 -1.72 -6.80 8.00
C LYS A 11 -2.13 -5.89 9.16
N ARG A 12 -1.34 -5.84 10.23
CA ARG A 12 -1.61 -4.98 11.40
C ARG A 12 -1.56 -3.49 11.06
N PHE A 13 -0.58 -3.08 10.25
CA PHE A 13 -0.48 -1.67 9.84
C PHE A 13 -1.70 -1.28 8.99
N VAL A 14 -2.00 -2.06 7.94
CA VAL A 14 -3.10 -1.76 7.01
C VAL A 14 -4.43 -1.77 7.76
N SER A 15 -4.65 -2.71 8.68
CA SER A 15 -5.88 -2.76 9.48
C SER A 15 -6.02 -1.59 10.47
N ALA A 16 -4.93 -0.92 10.84
CA ALA A 16 -4.98 0.29 11.67
C ALA A 16 -5.38 1.56 10.89
N LEU A 17 -5.29 1.54 9.56
CA LEU A 17 -5.65 2.68 8.72
C LEU A 17 -7.16 2.71 8.46
N ARG A 18 -7.86 3.73 9.01
CA ARG A 18 -9.32 3.84 8.87
C ARG A 18 -9.79 3.90 7.41
N HIS A 19 -9.07 4.58 6.52
CA HIS A 19 -9.45 4.62 5.11
C HIS A 19 -9.29 3.24 4.44
N CYS A 20 -8.30 2.43 4.81
CA CYS A 20 -8.17 1.07 4.31
C CYS A 20 -9.33 0.18 4.75
N GLN A 21 -9.84 0.35 5.97
CA GLN A 21 -11.03 -0.36 6.45
C GLN A 21 -12.27 -0.03 5.60
N VAL A 22 -12.48 1.25 5.26
CA VAL A 22 -13.60 1.71 4.42
C VAL A 22 -13.48 1.20 2.97
N LEU A 23 -12.26 1.19 2.44
CA LEU A 23 -11.97 0.75 1.06
C LEU A 23 -11.82 -0.77 0.95
N GLY A 24 -11.74 -1.50 2.06
CA GLY A 24 -11.48 -2.94 2.09
C GLY A 24 -10.04 -3.32 1.71
N ILE A 25 -9.09 -2.39 1.76
CA ILE A 25 -7.69 -2.66 1.42
C ILE A 25 -7.08 -3.61 2.46
N ALA A 26 -6.43 -4.67 2.00
CA ALA A 26 -5.77 -5.67 2.84
C ALA A 26 -4.38 -6.04 2.31
N ALA A 27 -3.48 -6.46 3.19
CA ALA A 27 -2.19 -7.02 2.80
C ALA A 27 -2.37 -8.44 2.25
N TYR A 28 -1.90 -8.68 1.02
CA TYR A 28 -2.03 -9.94 0.31
C TYR A 28 -0.74 -10.77 0.37
N GLN A 29 0.40 -10.16 0.03
CA GLN A 29 1.72 -10.77 0.07
C GLN A 29 2.76 -9.74 0.52
N ALA A 30 3.80 -10.18 1.20
CA ALA A 30 4.93 -9.32 1.57
C ALA A 30 6.21 -10.14 1.62
N SER A 31 7.29 -9.62 1.06
CA SER A 31 8.62 -10.25 1.08
C SER A 31 9.71 -9.17 1.02
N LYS A 32 10.97 -9.57 0.88
CA LYS A 32 12.07 -8.60 0.72
C LYS A 32 12.01 -7.88 -0.62
N GLU A 33 11.39 -8.51 -1.62
CA GLU A 33 11.23 -8.01 -2.98
C GLU A 33 10.14 -6.94 -3.08
N GLY A 34 9.17 -6.92 -2.16
CA GLY A 34 8.12 -5.91 -2.13
C GLY A 34 6.87 -6.35 -1.38
N ILE A 35 5.79 -5.60 -1.57
CA ILE A 35 4.49 -5.88 -0.96
C ILE A 35 3.39 -5.81 -2.02
N THR A 36 2.41 -6.70 -1.90
CA THR A 36 1.16 -6.65 -2.66
C THR A 36 0.01 -6.42 -1.69
N LEU A 37 -0.76 -5.37 -1.94
CA LEU A 37 -2.05 -5.14 -1.32
C LEU A 37 -3.17 -5.56 -2.29
N VAL A 38 -4.35 -5.84 -1.75
CA VAL A 38 -5.56 -6.12 -2.53
C VAL A 38 -6.69 -5.19 -2.07
N MET A 39 -7.44 -4.66 -3.03
CA MET A 39 -8.68 -3.93 -2.81
C MET A 39 -9.82 -4.69 -3.50
N PRO A 40 -10.80 -5.22 -2.76
CA PRO A 40 -11.94 -5.90 -3.35
C PRO A 40 -12.81 -4.92 -4.13
N TYR A 41 -13.47 -5.41 -5.16
CA TYR A 41 -14.52 -4.64 -5.81
C TYR A 41 -15.70 -4.45 -4.86
N ALA A 42 -16.23 -3.23 -4.79
CA ALA A 42 -17.49 -2.94 -4.11
C ALA A 42 -18.21 -1.78 -4.79
N LEU A 43 -19.54 -1.77 -4.74
CA LEU A 43 -20.36 -0.77 -5.44
C LEU A 43 -20.09 0.66 -4.95
N HIS A 44 -19.74 0.85 -3.67
CA HIS A 44 -19.38 2.17 -3.13
C HIS A 44 -18.02 2.67 -3.60
N LEU A 45 -17.22 1.84 -4.27
CA LEU A 45 -15.93 2.20 -4.87
C LEU A 45 -16.05 2.56 -6.35
N VAL A 46 -17.23 2.38 -6.96
CA VAL A 46 -17.46 2.65 -8.39
C VAL A 46 -17.50 4.15 -8.65
N GLY A 47 -16.78 4.60 -9.67
CA GLY A 47 -16.79 6.01 -10.10
C GLY A 47 -18.00 6.35 -10.96
N ASP A 48 -18.13 5.71 -12.12
CA ASP A 48 -19.30 5.83 -13.00
C ASP A 48 -20.17 4.56 -12.88
N PRO A 49 -21.37 4.65 -12.26
CA PRO A 49 -22.28 3.52 -12.08
C PRO A 49 -22.68 2.82 -13.39
N ARG A 50 -22.65 3.52 -14.53
CA ARG A 50 -23.00 2.93 -15.84
C ARG A 50 -21.94 1.96 -16.34
N THR A 51 -20.67 2.23 -16.00
CA THR A 51 -19.53 1.41 -16.40
C THR A 51 -19.19 0.34 -15.37
N GLY A 52 -19.48 0.61 -14.08
CA GLY A 52 -19.05 -0.26 -12.98
C GLY A 52 -17.55 -0.23 -12.73
N VAL A 53 -16.81 0.74 -13.30
CA VAL A 53 -15.36 0.86 -13.12
C VAL A 53 -15.05 1.49 -11.76
N ILE A 54 -14.06 0.93 -11.05
CA ILE A 54 -13.58 1.46 -9.77
C ILE A 54 -13.06 2.89 -9.97
N HIS A 55 -13.43 3.79 -9.06
CA HIS A 55 -13.04 5.19 -9.09
C HIS A 55 -11.52 5.33 -8.98
N GLY A 56 -10.92 6.19 -9.80
CA GLY A 56 -9.47 6.42 -9.80
C GLY A 56 -8.93 6.85 -8.43
N GLY A 57 -9.70 7.61 -7.65
CA GLY A 57 -9.34 7.96 -6.27
C GLY A 57 -9.16 6.76 -5.33
N ALA A 58 -9.98 5.70 -5.48
CA ALA A 58 -9.81 4.48 -4.69
C ALA A 58 -8.52 3.73 -5.11
N LEU A 59 -8.22 3.72 -6.40
CA LEU A 59 -6.98 3.15 -6.93
C LEU A 59 -5.75 3.96 -6.49
N THR A 60 -5.85 5.29 -6.42
CA THR A 60 -4.82 6.16 -5.83
C THR A 60 -4.57 5.82 -4.37
N SER A 61 -5.62 5.65 -3.55
CA SER A 61 -5.46 5.23 -2.15
C SER A 61 -4.81 3.85 -2.02
N LEU A 62 -5.17 2.89 -2.87
CA LEU A 62 -4.52 1.58 -2.92
C LEU A 62 -3.02 1.72 -3.20
N MET A 63 -2.65 2.48 -4.24
CA MET A 63 -1.25 2.58 -4.66
C MET A 63 -0.39 3.44 -3.74
N ASP A 64 -0.92 4.52 -3.15
CA ASP A 64 -0.23 5.27 -2.10
C ASP A 64 0.06 4.38 -0.90
N THR A 65 -0.95 3.62 -0.44
CA THR A 65 -0.81 2.67 0.66
C THR A 65 0.23 1.60 0.32
N ALA A 66 0.16 0.97 -0.86
CA ALA A 66 1.11 -0.06 -1.26
C ALA A 66 2.55 0.48 -1.29
N CYS A 67 2.74 1.67 -1.87
CA CYS A 67 4.03 2.35 -1.91
C CYS A 67 4.58 2.66 -0.51
N GLY A 68 3.77 3.24 0.38
CA GLY A 68 4.19 3.52 1.75
C GLY A 68 4.52 2.25 2.53
N MET A 69 3.73 1.19 2.32
CA MET A 69 3.93 -0.11 2.95
C MET A 69 5.20 -0.84 2.47
N ALA A 70 5.64 -0.61 1.23
CA ALA A 70 6.86 -1.20 0.69
C ALA A 70 8.12 -0.81 1.49
N THR A 71 8.06 0.30 2.26
CA THR A 71 9.15 0.72 3.16
C THR A 71 9.41 -0.31 4.27
N LEU A 72 8.38 -1.06 4.70
CA LEU A 72 8.52 -2.13 5.69
C LEU A 72 9.42 -3.26 5.22
N CYS A 73 9.54 -3.46 3.90
CA CYS A 73 10.36 -4.52 3.31
C CYS A 73 11.86 -4.25 3.41
N VAL A 74 12.27 -2.98 3.59
CA VAL A 74 13.68 -2.56 3.55
C VAL A 74 14.18 -1.92 4.84
N LEU A 75 13.29 -1.50 5.74
CA LEU A 75 13.67 -0.88 7.01
C LEU A 75 13.85 -1.94 8.12
N PRO A 76 14.93 -1.85 8.92
CA PRO A 76 15.21 -2.82 9.99
C PRO A 76 14.26 -2.66 11.18
N GLU A 77 13.81 -1.43 11.44
CA GLU A 77 12.84 -1.07 12.46
C GLU A 77 11.62 -0.44 11.79
N PHE A 78 10.47 -0.56 12.45
CA PHE A 78 9.27 0.09 11.98
C PHE A 78 9.39 1.62 12.06
N GLU A 79 9.06 2.30 10.96
CA GLU A 79 9.06 3.75 10.84
C GLU A 79 7.85 4.18 10.00
N VAL A 80 7.09 5.17 10.47
CA VAL A 80 6.09 5.82 9.62
C VAL A 80 6.84 6.71 8.66
N CYS A 81 6.74 6.42 7.37
CA CYS A 81 7.37 7.21 6.32
C CYS A 81 6.28 7.99 5.56
N PRO A 82 6.08 9.30 5.82
CA PRO A 82 5.07 10.09 5.12
C PRO A 82 5.38 10.24 3.63
N THR A 83 4.35 10.22 2.78
CA THR A 83 4.47 10.47 1.34
C THR A 83 4.94 11.90 1.08
N LEU A 84 5.94 12.07 0.22
CA LEU A 84 6.44 13.36 -0.27
C LEU A 84 5.97 13.65 -1.69
N ASP A 85 6.03 12.64 -2.55
CA ASP A 85 5.61 12.71 -3.94
C ASP A 85 4.97 11.37 -4.34
N LEU A 86 3.95 11.43 -5.19
CA LEU A 86 3.29 10.26 -5.76
C LEU A 86 2.78 10.61 -7.15
N ARG A 87 3.21 9.83 -8.14
CA ARG A 87 2.75 9.92 -9.53
C ARG A 87 2.12 8.59 -9.94
N ILE A 88 0.92 8.65 -10.50
CA ILE A 88 0.20 7.50 -11.06
C ILE A 88 -0.15 7.77 -12.51
N ASP A 89 0.28 6.88 -13.40
CA ASP A 89 -0.04 6.91 -14.83
C ASP A 89 -0.97 5.73 -15.15
N TYR A 90 -2.18 6.02 -15.65
CA TYR A 90 -3.18 5.01 -16.01
C TYR A 90 -3.00 4.54 -17.45
N MET A 91 -2.94 3.22 -17.65
CA MET A 91 -2.74 2.58 -18.95
C MET A 91 -4.07 2.19 -19.59
N HIS A 92 -5.01 1.67 -18.80
CA HIS A 92 -6.36 1.27 -19.22
C HIS A 92 -7.31 1.24 -18.01
N PRO A 93 -8.64 1.24 -18.19
CA PRO A 93 -9.57 1.11 -17.07
C PRO A 93 -9.48 -0.27 -16.40
N ALA A 94 -9.78 -0.31 -15.09
CA ALA A 94 -9.97 -1.56 -14.37
C ALA A 94 -11.26 -2.26 -14.85
N GLU A 95 -11.21 -3.59 -14.95
CA GLU A 95 -12.38 -4.39 -15.24
C GLU A 95 -13.37 -4.37 -14.06
N PRO A 96 -14.67 -4.13 -14.32
CA PRO A 96 -15.69 -4.16 -13.28
C PRO A 96 -15.77 -5.52 -12.56
N ARG A 97 -16.21 -5.50 -11.30
CA ARG A 97 -16.47 -6.71 -10.48
C ARG A 97 -15.27 -7.60 -10.19
N LYS A 98 -14.05 -7.13 -10.46
CA LYS A 98 -12.80 -7.82 -10.12
C LYS A 98 -12.04 -7.03 -9.04
N PRO A 99 -11.37 -7.71 -8.09
CA PRO A 99 -10.46 -7.04 -7.16
C PRO A 99 -9.29 -6.40 -7.92
N VAL A 100 -8.67 -5.38 -7.34
CA VAL A 100 -7.44 -4.76 -7.85
C VAL A 100 -6.31 -5.05 -6.88
N TYR A 101 -5.17 -5.49 -7.42
CA TYR A 101 -3.94 -5.74 -6.69
C TYR A 101 -2.97 -4.58 -6.92
N GLY A 102 -2.37 -4.08 -5.84
CA GLY A 102 -1.34 -3.05 -5.89
C GLY A 102 -0.01 -3.62 -5.41
N PHE A 103 0.92 -3.84 -6.34
CA PHE A 103 2.29 -4.23 -5.99
C PHE A 103 3.19 -3.00 -5.91
N ALA A 104 4.06 -2.94 -4.90
CA ALA A 104 5.09 -1.93 -4.78
C ALA A 104 6.37 -2.48 -4.16
N GLN A 105 7.50 -1.87 -4.55
CA GLN A 105 8.83 -2.19 -4.06
C GLN A 105 9.67 -0.93 -3.87
N CYS A 106 10.61 -0.96 -2.93
CA CYS A 106 11.62 0.07 -2.79
C CYS A 106 12.76 -0.20 -3.78
N TYR A 107 13.13 0.81 -4.58
CA TYR A 107 14.25 0.69 -5.52
C TYR A 107 15.47 1.54 -5.13
N ARG A 108 15.31 2.47 -4.17
CA ARG A 108 16.42 3.25 -3.61
C ARG A 108 16.09 3.68 -2.19
N VAL A 109 17.06 3.56 -1.29
CA VAL A 109 16.96 4.01 0.12
C VAL A 109 18.11 4.98 0.38
N THR A 110 17.80 6.14 0.96
CA THR A 110 18.79 7.13 1.39
C THR A 110 18.67 7.39 2.89
N ALA A 111 19.41 8.37 3.42
CA ALA A 111 19.31 8.77 4.82
C ALA A 111 17.89 9.27 5.16
N ASP A 112 17.33 10.15 4.33
CA ASP A 112 16.09 10.89 4.63
C ASP A 112 14.93 10.57 3.68
N VAL A 113 15.16 9.84 2.59
CA VAL A 113 14.14 9.55 1.56
C VAL A 113 14.20 8.11 1.07
N ILE A 114 13.06 7.47 0.92
CA ILE A 114 12.86 6.17 0.28
C ILE A 114 12.11 6.36 -1.03
N PHE A 115 12.58 5.70 -2.09
CA PHE A 115 11.96 5.75 -3.41
C PHE A 115 11.33 4.41 -3.71
N THR A 116 10.05 4.43 -4.10
CA THR A 116 9.26 3.24 -4.39
C THR A 116 8.68 3.31 -5.80
N ARG A 117 8.47 2.14 -6.39
CA ARG A 117 7.77 1.97 -7.66
C ARG A 117 6.84 0.79 -7.57
N GLY A 118 5.79 0.81 -8.37
CA GLY A 118 4.78 -0.23 -8.34
C GLY A 118 3.85 -0.17 -9.52
N PHE A 119 2.81 -0.99 -9.45
CA PHE A 119 1.73 -1.00 -10.42
C PHE A 119 0.46 -1.61 -9.83
N ALA A 120 -0.69 -1.14 -10.33
CA ALA A 120 -2.00 -1.73 -10.06
C ALA A 120 -2.34 -2.70 -11.19
N TYR A 121 -2.86 -3.88 -10.86
CA TYR A 121 -3.23 -4.91 -11.84
C TYR A 121 -4.44 -5.73 -11.35
N GLN A 122 -5.00 -6.56 -12.23
CA GLN A 122 -6.05 -7.54 -11.87
C GLN A 122 -5.53 -8.96 -12.11
N ASP A 123 -5.84 -9.56 -13.25
CA ASP A 123 -5.48 -10.95 -13.51
C ASP A 123 -3.99 -11.12 -13.85
N ASP A 124 -3.43 -10.21 -14.64
CA ASP A 124 -2.06 -10.30 -15.16
C ASP A 124 -1.21 -9.07 -14.73
N PRO A 125 -0.17 -9.26 -13.89
CA PRO A 125 0.80 -8.22 -13.55
C PRO A 125 1.50 -7.57 -14.75
N GLN A 126 1.59 -8.27 -15.89
CA GLN A 126 2.23 -7.74 -17.11
C GLN A 126 1.31 -6.78 -17.89
N GLN A 127 0.03 -6.70 -17.52
CA GLN A 127 -0.96 -5.80 -18.10
C GLN A 127 -1.54 -4.90 -16.99
N PRO A 128 -0.74 -3.95 -16.47
CA PRO A 128 -1.16 -3.13 -15.35
C PRO A 128 -2.19 -2.09 -15.77
N ILE A 129 -3.19 -1.87 -14.90
CA ILE A 129 -4.12 -0.75 -14.95
C ILE A 129 -3.37 0.58 -14.87
N ALA A 130 -2.38 0.65 -13.97
CA ALA A 130 -1.62 1.87 -13.74
C ALA A 130 -0.21 1.56 -13.21
N HIS A 131 0.74 2.43 -13.55
CA HIS A 131 2.06 2.47 -12.93
C HIS A 131 2.11 3.55 -11.85
N VAL A 132 2.92 3.33 -10.81
CA VAL A 132 3.15 4.31 -9.75
C VAL A 132 4.63 4.45 -9.43
N VAL A 133 5.04 5.69 -9.15
CA VAL A 133 6.30 6.01 -8.48
C VAL A 133 5.97 6.90 -7.29
N GLY A 134 6.63 6.66 -6.16
CA GLY A 134 6.47 7.47 -4.96
C GLY A 134 7.78 7.71 -4.23
N THR A 135 7.80 8.76 -3.43
CA THR A 135 8.90 9.05 -2.50
C THR A 135 8.36 9.29 -1.10
N PHE A 136 9.07 8.78 -0.10
CA PHE A 136 8.63 8.76 1.29
C PHE A 136 9.73 9.28 2.20
N MET A 137 9.37 10.17 3.11
CA MET A 137 10.29 10.79 4.06
C MET A 137 10.65 9.82 5.18
N ARG A 138 11.93 9.68 5.47
CA ARG A 138 12.43 9.02 6.68
C ARG A 138 12.58 10.05 7.77
N MET A 139 11.73 9.98 8.78
CA MET A 139 11.75 10.86 9.94
C MET A 139 12.78 10.44 10.99
N GLY A 140 13.37 9.25 10.86
CA GLY A 140 14.30 8.66 11.81
C GLY A 140 13.68 8.45 13.21
N LYS A 141 14.52 8.23 14.23
CA LYS A 141 14.09 7.99 15.63
C LYS A 141 13.55 9.25 16.35
N ARG A 142 13.30 10.36 15.65
CA ARG A 142 13.15 11.70 16.28
C ARG A 142 11.72 12.18 16.56
N LEU A 143 10.67 11.42 16.27
CA LEU A 143 9.29 11.84 16.57
C LEU A 143 8.63 11.05 17.71
N LYS A 144 8.20 11.80 18.73
CA LYS A 144 7.41 11.33 19.89
C LYS A 144 5.91 11.12 19.60
N GLY A 145 5.45 11.37 18.36
CA GLY A 145 4.02 11.39 18.00
C GLY A 145 3.43 10.09 17.43
N THR A 146 4.26 9.07 17.14
CA THR A 146 3.82 7.81 16.51
C THR A 146 3.71 6.63 17.50
N GLN A 147 3.86 6.88 18.81
CA GLN A 147 3.89 5.84 19.84
C GLN A 147 2.65 4.93 19.80
N GLY A 148 1.45 5.49 19.57
CA GLY A 148 0.21 4.70 19.49
C GLY A 148 0.07 3.81 18.25
N LEU A 149 0.64 4.23 17.12
CA LEU A 149 0.65 3.40 15.89
C LEU A 149 1.70 2.29 16.02
N SER A 150 2.86 2.61 16.60
CA SER A 150 3.95 1.66 16.84
C SER A 150 3.53 0.51 17.77
N SER A 151 2.79 0.77 18.86
CA SER A 151 2.31 -0.26 19.78
C SER A 151 1.30 -1.21 19.13
N THR A 152 0.35 -0.66 18.35
CA THR A 152 -0.66 -1.44 17.62
C THR A 152 -0.02 -2.42 16.63
N ILE A 153 1.06 -2.01 15.95
CA ILE A 153 1.77 -2.84 14.98
C ILE A 153 2.63 -3.90 15.68
N LYS A 154 3.26 -3.56 16.81
CA LYS A 154 4.00 -4.54 17.63
C LYS A 154 3.09 -5.59 18.27
N GLY A 155 1.80 -5.30 18.43
CA GLY A 155 0.85 -6.19 19.12
C GLY A 155 0.98 -6.11 20.64
N GLU A 156 1.56 -5.02 21.15
CA GLU A 156 1.56 -4.70 22.59
C GLU A 156 0.18 -4.11 22.90
N GLN A 157 -0.69 -4.88 23.56
CA GLN A 157 -1.95 -4.36 24.09
C GLN A 157 -1.64 -3.33 25.20
N ALA A 158 -2.39 -2.22 25.19
CA ALA A 158 -2.45 -1.29 26.31
C ALA A 158 -3.10 -1.96 27.53
#